data_AF-A0AAU7E0Y4-F1
#
_entry.id   AF-A0AAU7E0Y4-F1
#
_cell.length_a   1.000
_cell.length_b   1.000
_cell.length_c   1.000
_cell.angle_alpha   90.00
_cell.angle_beta   90.00
_cell.angle_gamma   90.00
#
_symmetry.space_group_name_H-M   'P 1'
#
loop_
_entity.id
_entity.type
_entity.pdbx_description
1 polymer ?
#
loop_
_entity_poly.entity_id
_entity_poly.type
_entity_poly.pdbx_seq_one_letter_code
_entity_poly.pdbx_strand_id
1 'polypeptide(L)'
;MSIAPKIYSRVSPILLGSLAIMVMGGCGTESQPPISEEYKQLNWNILEDEAHLVAECVEEQTGFTVRVTRGGYIEYTSKEVPDAQWDIVGEAAFECDRELVPQAPKNPSEESLKTLYSLEVDAYRCLTNEGYSVSAPVSEATFIESVRSAGPIWSPLFEAMTEPPIGEEEFLDLLEKCPDPTNYYWR
;
A
#
# COMPACT_ATOMS: atom_id res chain seq x y z
N MET A 1 -23.40 0.24 -62.45
CA MET A 1 -23.94 -0.96 -63.13
C MET A 1 -22.85 -1.54 -64.03
N SER A 2 -22.85 -2.86 -64.26
CA SER A 2 -21.81 -3.75 -64.86
C SER A 2 -20.94 -4.42 -63.79
N ILE A 3 -21.26 -5.61 -63.27
CA ILE A 3 -21.44 -6.96 -63.86
C ILE A 3 -20.12 -7.59 -64.35
N ALA A 4 -19.84 -8.76 -63.77
CA ALA A 4 -18.58 -9.52 -63.68
C ALA A 4 -18.05 -10.14 -65.00
N PRO A 5 -16.95 -10.93 -64.97
CA PRO A 5 -17.13 -12.36 -64.70
C PRO A 5 -16.06 -13.04 -63.79
N LYS A 6 -16.52 -14.15 -63.19
CA LYS A 6 -15.81 -15.25 -62.53
C LYS A 6 -14.83 -15.95 -63.50
N ILE A 7 -13.87 -16.76 -62.99
CA ILE A 7 -13.86 -18.24 -63.07
C ILE A 7 -12.48 -18.91 -62.75
N TYR A 8 -12.47 -19.79 -61.72
CA TYR A 8 -11.79 -21.12 -61.52
C TYR A 8 -10.25 -21.21 -61.63
N SER A 9 -9.50 -22.14 -61.04
CA SER A 9 -9.64 -23.23 -60.06
C SER A 9 -8.22 -23.81 -59.94
N ARG A 10 -7.78 -24.28 -58.77
CA ARG A 10 -7.10 -25.58 -58.65
C ARG A 10 -6.96 -25.98 -57.19
N VAL A 11 -7.74 -26.99 -56.85
CA VAL A 11 -7.59 -27.84 -55.67
C VAL A 11 -6.36 -28.70 -55.89
N SER A 12 -5.51 -28.86 -54.88
CA SER A 12 -4.62 -30.02 -54.78
C SER A 12 -4.57 -30.49 -53.33
N PRO A 13 -4.84 -31.78 -53.07
CA PRO A 13 -4.83 -32.37 -51.73
C PRO A 13 -3.45 -32.97 -51.43
N ILE A 14 -2.90 -32.68 -50.26
CA ILE A 14 -1.76 -33.41 -49.68
C ILE A 14 -2.11 -33.61 -48.20
N LEU A 15 -2.68 -34.76 -47.88
CA LEU A 15 -2.02 -35.97 -47.35
C LEU A 15 -1.61 -35.83 -45.88
N LEU A 16 -2.38 -36.57 -45.08
CA LEU A 16 -2.11 -37.18 -43.78
C LEU A 16 -0.70 -36.99 -43.21
N GLY A 17 -0.67 -36.49 -41.99
CA GLY A 17 0.47 -36.58 -41.08
C GLY A 17 0.02 -36.28 -39.65
N SER A 18 -0.71 -37.23 -39.04
CA SER A 18 -1.03 -37.20 -37.63
C SER A 18 0.25 -37.20 -36.79
N LEU A 19 0.49 -36.13 -36.05
CA LEU A 19 1.27 -36.17 -34.82
C LEU A 19 0.64 -35.19 -33.82
N ALA A 20 -0.42 -35.64 -33.17
CA ALA A 20 -0.95 -34.98 -31.99
C ALA A 20 0.04 -35.21 -30.84
N ILE A 21 0.98 -34.28 -30.68
CA ILE A 21 1.75 -34.16 -29.46
C ILE A 21 0.84 -33.45 -28.45
N MET A 22 0.09 -34.23 -27.65
CA MET A 22 -0.44 -33.73 -26.39
C MET A 22 0.75 -33.51 -25.46
N VAL A 23 1.39 -32.34 -25.56
CA VAL A 23 2.18 -31.83 -24.45
C VAL A 23 1.16 -31.51 -23.37
N MET A 24 1.03 -32.39 -22.38
CA MET A 24 0.46 -32.04 -21.09
C MET A 24 1.39 -31.02 -20.45
N GLY A 25 1.28 -29.76 -20.88
CA GLY A 25 1.74 -28.62 -20.12
C GLY A 25 0.86 -28.59 -18.89
N GLY A 26 1.29 -29.28 -17.84
CA GLY A 26 0.78 -29.02 -16.50
C GLY A 26 1.04 -27.55 -16.23
N CYS A 27 0.03 -26.71 -16.45
CA CYS A 27 -0.11 -25.48 -15.68
C CYS A 27 -0.14 -25.96 -14.23
N GLY A 28 1.02 -26.03 -13.60
CA GLY A 28 1.09 -25.99 -12.16
C GLY A 28 0.35 -24.72 -11.80
N THR A 29 -0.85 -24.86 -11.27
CA THR A 29 -1.45 -23.83 -10.45
C THR A 29 -0.49 -23.69 -9.27
N GLU A 30 0.57 -22.93 -9.47
CA GLU A 30 1.46 -22.48 -8.40
C GLU A 30 0.58 -21.55 -7.57
N SER A 31 -0.12 -22.17 -6.62
CA SER A 31 -0.93 -21.44 -5.65
C SER A 31 0.03 -20.47 -4.98
N GLN A 32 -0.19 -19.17 -5.20
CA GLN A 32 0.60 -18.15 -4.54
C GLN A 32 0.59 -18.44 -3.03
N PRO A 33 1.73 -18.22 -2.34
CA PRO A 33 1.77 -18.38 -0.90
C PRO A 33 0.64 -17.58 -0.25
N PRO A 34 -0.03 -18.12 0.78
CA PRO A 34 -1.02 -17.35 1.52
C PRO A 34 -0.38 -16.12 2.16
N ILE A 35 -1.17 -15.06 2.35
CA ILE A 35 -0.79 -13.89 3.14
C ILE A 35 -0.33 -14.35 4.54
N SER A 36 0.83 -13.84 4.98
CA SER A 36 1.44 -14.23 6.25
C SER A 36 0.58 -13.88 7.46
N GLU A 37 0.76 -14.61 8.56
CA GLU A 37 0.13 -14.25 9.84
C GLU A 37 0.69 -12.94 10.40
N GLU A 38 1.95 -12.61 10.10
CA GLU A 38 2.57 -11.34 10.49
C GLU A 38 1.84 -10.15 9.85
N TYR A 39 1.56 -10.23 8.54
CA TYR A 39 0.80 -9.19 7.84
C TYR A 39 -0.62 -9.02 8.40
N LYS A 40 -1.30 -10.12 8.75
CA LYS A 40 -2.66 -10.06 9.34
C LYS A 40 -2.70 -9.44 10.73
N GLN A 41 -1.56 -9.37 11.42
CA GLN A 41 -1.45 -8.79 12.77
C GLN A 41 -1.08 -7.31 12.75
N LEU A 42 -0.87 -6.71 11.57
CA LEU A 42 -0.66 -5.28 11.43
C LEU A 42 -1.90 -4.52 11.96
N ASN A 43 -1.71 -3.74 13.02
CA ASN A 43 -2.75 -2.90 13.64
C ASN A 43 -3.07 -1.66 12.79
N TRP A 44 -4.03 -1.74 11.87
CA TRP A 44 -4.31 -0.63 10.95
C TRP A 44 -4.68 0.69 11.64
N ASN A 45 -5.11 0.63 12.91
CA ASN A 45 -5.41 1.80 13.75
C ASN A 45 -4.19 2.45 14.39
N ILE A 46 -2.96 2.00 14.10
CA ILE A 46 -1.77 2.49 14.82
C ILE A 46 -1.61 4.01 14.75
N LEU A 47 -1.98 4.63 13.62
CA LEU A 47 -1.91 6.09 13.49
C LEU A 47 -2.94 6.80 14.39
N GLU A 48 -4.16 6.25 14.52
CA GLU A 48 -5.20 6.78 15.40
C GLU A 48 -4.80 6.59 16.87
N ASP A 49 -4.31 5.40 17.24
CA ASP A 49 -3.84 5.08 18.59
C ASP A 49 -2.70 6.04 19.02
N GLU A 50 -1.72 6.28 18.14
CA GLU A 50 -0.62 7.22 18.39
C GLU A 50 -1.12 8.67 18.48
N ALA A 51 -2.03 9.07 17.60
CA ALA A 51 -2.60 10.41 17.63
C ALA A 51 -3.39 10.69 18.91
N HIS A 52 -4.02 9.68 19.51
CA HIS A 52 -4.64 9.79 20.83
C HIS A 52 -3.62 10.06 21.94
N LEU A 53 -2.46 9.40 21.92
CA LEU A 53 -1.39 9.68 22.88
C LEU A 53 -0.87 11.12 22.74
N VAL A 54 -0.69 11.58 21.50
CA VAL A 54 -0.24 12.95 21.22
C VAL A 54 -1.31 13.96 21.64
N ALA A 55 -2.59 13.70 21.36
CA ALA A 55 -3.70 14.58 21.76
C ALA A 55 -3.82 14.73 23.28
N GLU A 56 -3.67 13.64 24.04
CA GLU A 56 -3.63 13.68 25.50
C GLU A 56 -2.47 14.55 26.01
N CYS A 57 -1.28 14.36 25.45
CA CYS A 57 -0.09 15.17 25.80
C CYS A 57 -0.26 16.66 25.47
N VAL A 58 -0.87 16.99 24.32
CA VAL A 58 -1.17 18.38 23.94
C VAL A 58 -2.13 19.03 24.94
N GLU A 59 -3.17 18.31 25.36
CA GLU A 59 -4.11 18.81 26.37
C GLU A 59 -3.41 19.02 27.72
N GLU A 60 -2.54 18.10 28.15
CA GLU A 60 -1.76 18.24 29.38
C GLU A 60 -0.81 19.46 29.36
N GLN A 61 -0.18 19.73 28.22
CA GLN A 61 0.78 20.84 28.10
C GLN A 61 0.12 22.20 27.90
N THR A 62 -0.96 22.26 27.13
CA THR A 62 -1.55 23.53 26.67
C THR A 62 -2.90 23.85 27.31
N GLY A 63 -3.58 22.85 27.88
CA GLY A 63 -4.94 22.95 28.37
C GLY A 63 -6.01 22.99 27.28
N PHE A 64 -5.64 22.82 26.01
CA PHE A 64 -6.58 22.78 24.89
C PHE A 64 -6.86 21.35 24.45
N THR A 65 -8.14 21.01 24.35
CA THR A 65 -8.58 19.75 23.76
C THR A 65 -8.49 19.82 22.23
N VAL A 66 -7.86 18.82 21.63
CA VAL A 66 -7.82 18.61 20.18
C VAL A 66 -8.57 17.33 19.82
N ARG A 67 -8.98 17.20 18.56
CA ARG A 67 -9.70 16.03 18.04
C ARG A 67 -8.74 15.14 17.26
N VAL A 68 -8.94 13.83 17.36
CA VAL A 68 -8.24 12.84 16.53
C VAL A 68 -9.19 12.35 15.44
N THR A 69 -8.69 12.28 14.20
CA THR A 69 -9.42 11.68 13.07
C THR A 69 -9.10 10.19 12.96
N ARG A 70 -9.94 9.44 12.23
CA ARG A 70 -9.72 8.01 11.93
C ARG A 70 -8.39 7.76 11.19
N GLY A 71 -7.85 8.75 10.49
CA GLY A 71 -6.55 8.69 9.82
C GLY A 71 -5.35 8.98 10.73
N GLY A 72 -5.56 9.24 12.02
CA GLY A 72 -4.50 9.61 12.95
C GLY A 72 -4.04 11.06 12.82
N TYR A 73 -4.89 11.96 12.30
CA TYR A 73 -4.59 13.39 12.28
C TYR A 73 -5.14 14.09 13.52
N ILE A 74 -4.40 15.08 14.01
CA ILE A 74 -4.86 16.00 15.05
C ILE A 74 -5.51 17.22 14.40
N GLU A 75 -6.77 17.48 14.75
CA GLU A 75 -7.56 18.59 14.25
C GLU A 75 -8.08 19.47 15.40
N TYR A 76 -8.16 20.77 15.13
CA TYR A 76 -8.80 21.75 16.02
C TYR A 76 -9.31 22.93 15.21
N THR A 77 -10.31 23.63 15.73
CA THR A 77 -10.84 24.86 15.14
C THR A 77 -10.71 26.02 16.11
N SER A 78 -11.09 27.22 15.66
CA SER A 78 -11.13 28.43 16.49
C SER A 78 -12.09 28.33 17.69
N LYS A 79 -12.95 27.29 17.74
CA LYS A 79 -13.86 27.03 18.87
C LYS A 79 -13.14 26.34 20.03
N GLU A 80 -12.24 25.42 19.71
CA GLU A 80 -11.47 24.65 20.70
C GLU A 80 -10.18 25.40 21.06
N VAL A 81 -9.49 25.96 20.07
CA VAL A 81 -8.22 26.67 20.23
C VAL A 81 -8.32 28.07 19.63
N PRO A 82 -8.20 29.14 20.42
CA PRO A 82 -8.15 30.50 19.87
C PRO A 82 -7.03 30.65 18.83
N ASP A 83 -7.29 31.33 17.72
CA ASP A 83 -6.33 31.49 16.61
C ASP A 83 -4.95 31.99 17.06
N ALA A 84 -4.91 32.86 18.07
CA ALA A 84 -3.67 33.38 18.65
C ALA A 84 -2.85 32.35 19.45
N GLN A 85 -3.34 31.11 19.60
CA GLN A 85 -2.71 30.01 20.32
C GLN A 85 -2.42 28.80 19.42
N TRP A 86 -2.72 28.87 18.12
CA TRP A 86 -2.48 27.75 17.20
C TRP A 86 -1.00 27.35 17.14
N ASP A 87 -0.08 28.32 17.18
CA ASP A 87 1.36 28.03 17.19
C ASP A 87 1.78 27.23 18.44
N ILE A 88 1.20 27.53 19.61
CA ILE A 88 1.50 26.83 20.87
C ILE A 88 0.99 25.39 20.82
N VAL A 89 -0.21 25.17 20.28
CA VAL A 89 -0.77 23.83 20.09
C VAL A 89 0.04 23.05 19.05
N GLY A 90 0.45 23.68 17.96
CA GLY A 90 1.29 23.08 16.94
C GLY A 90 2.69 22.67 17.45
N GLU A 91 3.33 23.53 18.25
CA GLU A 91 4.61 23.23 18.88
C GLU A 91 4.47 22.09 19.90
N ALA A 92 3.45 22.12 20.75
CA ALA A 92 3.17 21.03 21.69
C ALA A 92 2.91 19.70 20.97
N ALA A 93 2.12 19.71 19.89
CA ALA A 93 1.85 18.50 19.11
C ALA A 93 3.14 17.90 18.51
N PHE A 94 4.04 18.75 17.98
CA PHE A 94 5.33 18.32 17.47
C PHE A 94 6.25 17.74 18.56
N GLU A 95 6.29 18.38 19.75
CA GLU A 95 7.09 17.88 20.86
C GLU A 95 6.55 16.55 21.42
N CYS A 96 5.23 16.45 21.59
CA CYS A 96 4.54 15.25 22.04
C CYS A 96 4.74 14.07 21.06
N ASP A 97 4.61 14.31 19.75
CA ASP A 97 4.86 13.29 18.71
C ASP A 97 6.30 12.75 18.81
N ARG A 98 7.29 13.64 18.86
CA ARG A 98 8.70 13.27 18.99
C ARG A 98 9.01 12.45 20.26
N GLU A 99 8.30 12.71 21.35
CA GLU A 99 8.53 12.04 22.64
C GLU A 99 7.80 10.72 22.79
N LEU A 100 6.58 10.61 22.25
CA LEU A 100 5.68 9.49 22.49
C LEU A 100 5.64 8.50 21.33
N VAL A 101 5.84 8.96 20.10
CA VAL A 101 5.74 8.13 18.90
C VAL A 101 7.14 7.58 18.54
N PRO A 102 7.31 6.24 18.45
CA PRO A 102 8.55 5.64 18.01
C PRO A 102 9.00 6.21 16.68
N GLN A 103 10.30 6.50 16.57
CA GLN A 103 10.90 7.09 15.38
C GLN A 103 11.72 6.05 14.61
N ALA A 104 11.72 6.17 13.29
CA ALA A 104 12.23 5.13 12.43
C ALA A 104 13.74 5.10 12.61
N PRO A 105 14.35 3.91 12.63
CA PRO A 105 15.80 3.83 12.67
C PRO A 105 16.34 4.54 11.42
N LYS A 106 17.15 5.59 11.64
CA LYS A 106 17.80 6.34 10.55
C LYS A 106 18.50 5.43 9.53
N ASN A 107 19.02 4.29 9.98
CA ASN A 107 19.57 3.24 9.15
C ASN A 107 18.92 1.90 9.52
N PRO A 108 17.82 1.49 8.86
CA PRO A 108 17.22 0.20 9.12
C PRO A 108 18.19 -0.93 8.82
N SER A 109 18.11 -1.99 9.62
CA SER A 109 18.90 -3.20 9.40
C SER A 109 18.49 -3.87 8.09
N GLU A 110 19.38 -4.63 7.47
CA GLU A 110 19.01 -5.39 6.25
C GLU A 110 17.85 -6.36 6.52
N GLU A 111 17.83 -7.00 7.69
CA GLU A 111 16.75 -7.89 8.11
C GLU A 111 15.41 -7.15 8.16
N SER A 112 15.37 -5.98 8.80
CA SER A 112 14.16 -5.14 8.86
C SER A 112 13.65 -4.78 7.47
N LEU A 113 14.55 -4.48 6.51
CA LEU A 113 14.14 -4.16 5.14
C LEU A 113 13.62 -5.38 4.37
N LYS A 114 14.16 -6.57 4.64
CA LYS A 114 13.64 -7.82 4.07
C LYS A 114 12.25 -8.14 4.61
N THR A 115 12.04 -7.96 5.91
CA THR A 115 10.72 -8.15 6.51
C THR A 115 9.71 -7.18 5.93
N LEU A 116 10.06 -5.88 5.86
CA LEU A 116 9.20 -4.89 5.22
C LEU A 116 8.88 -5.27 3.77
N TYR A 117 9.88 -5.64 2.96
CA TYR A 117 9.63 -6.07 1.59
C TYR A 117 8.66 -7.26 1.52
N SER A 118 8.80 -8.26 2.41
CA SER A 118 7.88 -9.39 2.49
C SER A 118 6.45 -8.95 2.83
N LEU A 119 6.29 -7.98 3.73
CA LEU A 119 4.98 -7.43 4.09
C LEU A 119 4.36 -6.62 2.95
N GLU A 120 5.16 -5.88 2.18
CA GLU A 120 4.69 -5.17 0.98
C GLU A 120 4.22 -6.14 -0.11
N VAL A 121 4.89 -7.29 -0.26
CA VAL A 121 4.42 -8.37 -1.15
C VAL A 121 3.08 -8.94 -0.68
N ASP A 122 2.86 -9.06 0.64
CA ASP A 122 1.57 -9.48 1.18
C ASP A 122 0.49 -8.39 1.01
N ALA A 123 0.85 -7.11 1.13
CA ALA A 123 -0.04 -5.99 0.83
C ALA A 123 -0.48 -6.00 -0.65
N TYR A 124 0.46 -6.21 -1.58
CA TYR A 124 0.17 -6.40 -3.00
C TYR A 124 -0.85 -7.54 -3.22
N ARG A 125 -0.68 -8.67 -2.55
CA ARG A 125 -1.62 -9.80 -2.64
C ARG A 125 -2.99 -9.45 -2.07
N CYS A 126 -3.05 -8.75 -0.94
CA CYS A 126 -4.30 -8.29 -0.36
C CYS A 126 -5.04 -7.37 -1.34
N LEU A 127 -4.36 -6.36 -1.87
CA LEU A 127 -4.91 -5.36 -2.78
C LEU A 127 -5.43 -6.00 -4.07
N THR A 128 -4.65 -6.90 -4.68
CA THR A 128 -5.08 -7.62 -5.88
C THR A 128 -6.29 -8.53 -5.61
N ASN A 129 -6.40 -9.13 -4.42
CA ASN A 129 -7.58 -9.90 -4.02
C ASN A 129 -8.82 -9.02 -3.78
N GLU A 130 -8.64 -7.81 -3.26
CA GLU A 130 -9.70 -6.79 -3.14
C GLU A 130 -10.09 -6.16 -4.49
N GLY A 131 -9.36 -6.47 -5.57
CA GLY A 131 -9.66 -6.03 -6.93
C GLY A 131 -8.94 -4.75 -7.37
N TYR A 132 -7.97 -4.27 -6.58
CA TYR A 132 -7.13 -3.13 -6.95
C TYR A 132 -6.08 -3.55 -7.98
N SER A 133 -5.80 -2.65 -8.92
CA SER A 133 -4.78 -2.83 -9.96
C SER A 133 -3.51 -2.11 -9.56
N VAL A 134 -2.57 -2.83 -8.96
CA VAL A 134 -1.26 -2.33 -8.53
C VAL A 134 -0.14 -3.01 -9.30
N SER A 135 1.03 -2.37 -9.38
CA SER A 135 2.19 -2.90 -10.07
C SER A 135 2.73 -4.16 -9.38
N ALA A 136 3.27 -5.09 -10.17
CA ALA A 136 3.86 -6.30 -9.64
C ALA A 136 5.10 -5.97 -8.78
N PRO A 137 5.39 -6.77 -7.73
CA PRO A 137 6.55 -6.53 -6.88
C PRO A 137 7.87 -6.40 -7.65
N VAL A 138 8.66 -5.39 -7.29
CA VAL A 138 10.07 -5.28 -7.69
C VAL A 138 10.90 -6.36 -7.00
N SER A 139 12.18 -6.55 -7.37
CA SER A 139 13.03 -7.48 -6.63
C SER A 139 13.35 -6.96 -5.22
N GLU A 140 13.53 -7.86 -4.24
CA GLU A 140 13.96 -7.50 -2.87
C GLU A 140 15.21 -6.61 -2.87
N ALA A 141 16.20 -6.95 -3.71
CA ALA A 141 17.43 -6.17 -3.84
C ALA A 141 17.15 -4.74 -4.34
N THR A 142 16.25 -4.59 -5.33
CA THR A 142 15.83 -3.29 -5.86
C THR A 142 15.10 -2.47 -4.80
N PHE A 143 14.20 -3.09 -4.03
CA PHE A 143 13.49 -2.43 -2.94
C PHE A 143 14.45 -1.92 -1.85
N ILE A 144 15.38 -2.77 -1.41
CA ILE A 144 16.38 -2.40 -0.40
C ILE A 144 17.28 -1.27 -0.91
N GLU A 145 17.67 -1.31 -2.19
CA GLU A 145 18.47 -0.25 -2.81
C GLU A 145 17.70 1.07 -2.90
N SER A 146 16.42 1.06 -3.31
CA SER A 146 15.60 2.28 -3.40
C SER A 146 15.43 2.93 -2.04
N VAL A 147 15.18 2.13 -1.00
CA VAL A 147 15.11 2.59 0.38
C VAL A 147 16.43 3.26 0.81
N ARG A 148 17.57 2.58 0.62
CA ARG A 148 18.88 3.09 1.09
C ARG A 148 19.35 4.33 0.34
N SER A 149 18.92 4.49 -0.90
CA SER A 149 19.23 5.66 -1.73
C SER A 149 18.26 6.82 -1.54
N ALA A 150 17.24 6.67 -0.68
CA ALA A 150 16.12 7.62 -0.54
C ALA A 150 15.45 7.93 -1.90
N GLY A 151 15.39 6.92 -2.78
CA GLY A 151 14.67 6.98 -4.05
C GLY A 151 13.19 6.64 -3.88
N PRO A 152 12.40 6.67 -4.97
CA PRO A 152 11.02 6.18 -4.95
C PRO A 152 10.98 4.71 -4.53
N ILE A 153 10.25 4.42 -3.46
CA ILE A 153 10.07 3.06 -2.94
C ILE A 153 8.81 2.48 -3.58
N TRP A 154 8.88 1.21 -3.98
CA TRP A 154 7.69 0.49 -4.42
C TRP A 154 6.76 0.28 -3.22
N SER A 155 5.56 0.84 -3.28
CA SER A 155 4.50 0.67 -2.29
C SER A 155 3.18 0.43 -3.04
N PRO A 156 2.66 -0.82 -3.04
CA PRO A 156 1.42 -1.13 -3.74
C PRO A 156 0.24 -0.37 -3.14
N LEU A 157 0.25 -0.07 -1.84
CA LEU A 157 -0.81 0.70 -1.22
C LEU A 157 -0.80 2.17 -1.68
N PHE A 158 0.37 2.80 -1.80
CA PHE A 158 0.49 4.15 -2.35
C PHE A 158 -0.01 4.22 -3.81
N GLU A 159 0.28 3.19 -4.61
CA GLU A 159 -0.25 3.07 -5.97
C GLU A 159 -1.78 2.93 -5.97
N ALA A 160 -2.33 2.07 -5.11
CA ALA A 160 -3.79 1.89 -4.97
C ALA A 160 -4.51 3.19 -4.55
N MET A 161 -3.85 4.03 -3.75
CA MET A 161 -4.38 5.33 -3.33
C MET A 161 -4.37 6.36 -4.48
N THR A 162 -3.44 6.24 -5.43
CA THR A 162 -3.17 7.30 -6.42
C THR A 162 -3.63 6.96 -7.84
N GLU A 163 -3.85 5.68 -8.17
CA GLU A 163 -4.13 5.22 -9.53
C GLU A 163 -5.21 4.10 -9.59
N PRO A 164 -6.50 4.44 -9.81
CA PRO A 164 -7.09 5.77 -9.80
C PRO A 164 -7.15 6.35 -8.37
N PRO A 165 -7.18 7.68 -8.21
CA PRO A 165 -7.28 8.29 -6.89
C PRO A 165 -8.60 7.90 -6.22
N ILE A 166 -8.51 7.37 -5.00
CA ILE A 166 -9.66 7.07 -4.14
C ILE A 166 -9.85 8.16 -3.07
N GLY A 167 -11.06 8.27 -2.53
CA GLY A 167 -11.35 9.21 -1.44
C GLY A 167 -10.75 8.76 -0.11
N GLU A 168 -10.60 9.67 0.85
CA GLU A 168 -10.05 9.38 2.18
C GLU A 168 -10.82 8.26 2.90
N GLU A 169 -12.15 8.32 2.94
CA GLU A 169 -12.97 7.27 3.57
C GLU A 169 -12.80 5.89 2.90
N GLU A 170 -12.70 5.87 1.57
CA GLU A 170 -12.45 4.62 0.83
C GLU A 170 -11.05 4.07 1.11
N PHE A 171 -10.07 4.95 1.27
CA PHE A 171 -8.71 4.59 1.67
C PHE A 171 -8.65 4.06 3.11
N LEU A 172 -9.36 4.66 4.05
CA LEU A 172 -9.44 4.18 5.44
C LEU A 172 -10.14 2.81 5.53
N ASP A 173 -11.21 2.61 4.75
CA ASP A 173 -11.86 1.29 4.64
C ASP A 173 -10.96 0.26 3.96
N LEU A 174 -10.09 0.68 3.04
CA LEU A 174 -9.08 -0.18 2.43
C LEU A 174 -8.01 -0.60 3.44
N LEU A 175 -7.51 0.34 4.26
CA LEU A 175 -6.50 0.08 5.29
C LEU A 175 -6.97 -0.95 6.32
N GLU A 176 -8.26 -0.96 6.66
CA GLU A 176 -8.85 -1.97 7.55
C GLU A 176 -8.72 -3.40 6.99
N LYS A 177 -8.75 -3.55 5.66
CA LYS A 177 -8.66 -4.84 4.98
C LYS A 177 -7.23 -5.21 4.58
N CYS A 178 -6.51 -4.22 4.08
CA CYS A 178 -5.14 -4.31 3.58
C CYS A 178 -4.28 -3.27 4.30
N PRO A 179 -3.79 -3.57 5.50
CA PRO A 179 -2.95 -2.65 6.28
C PRO A 179 -1.69 -2.24 5.52
N ASP A 180 -1.25 -0.99 5.74
CA ASP A 180 -0.01 -0.45 5.20
C ASP A 180 1.21 -0.92 6.01
N PRO A 181 2.11 -1.74 5.45
CA PRO A 181 3.35 -2.10 6.14
C PRO A 181 4.21 -0.89 6.51
N THR A 182 4.14 0.20 5.74
CA THR A 182 4.97 1.38 5.95
C THR A 182 4.64 2.11 7.25
N ASN A 183 3.37 2.08 7.68
CA ASN A 183 2.91 2.66 8.94
C ASN A 183 3.56 2.04 10.18
N TYR A 184 4.18 0.85 10.07
CA TYR A 184 4.88 0.18 11.18
C TYR A 184 6.39 0.27 11.09
N TYR A 185 6.93 0.44 9.88
CA TYR A 185 8.37 0.32 9.63
C TYR A 185 9.07 1.66 9.39
N TRP A 186 8.33 2.71 9.05
CA TRP A 186 8.87 4.03 8.71
C TRP A 186 8.41 5.16 9.65
N ARG A 187 7.75 4.83 10.76
CA ARG A 187 7.51 5.74 11.89
C ARG A 187 8.79 5.96 12.65
#